data_AF-A0A4Y7JLL7-F1
#
_entry.id   AF-A0A4Y7JLL7-F1
#
_cell.length_a   1.000
_cell.length_b   1.000
_cell.length_c   1.000
_cell.angle_alpha   90.00
_cell.angle_beta   90.00
_cell.angle_gamma   90.00
#
_symmetry.space_group_name_H-M   'P 1'
#
loop_
_entity.id
_entity.type
_entity.pdbx_description
1 polymer ?
#
loop_
_entity_poly.entity_id
_entity_poly.type
_entity_poly.pdbx_seq_one_letter_code
_entity_poly.pdbx_strand_id
1 'polypeptide(L)' 'MSYLNQQRIVVYKALYTFGGYMFDVMAAVDQAAEDGVNIFSLSIGPSGVPPGSASFLNVLEMELLFATRAGVLVVQLT' A
#
# COMPACT_ATOMS: atom_id res chain seq x y z
N MET A 1 -6.96 5.00 -35.44
CA MET A 1 -7.25 5.32 -34.03
C MET A 1 -6.40 4.39 -33.18
N SER A 2 -5.17 4.79 -32.86
CA SER A 2 -4.22 3.93 -32.14
C SER A 2 -4.48 4.00 -30.63
N TYR A 3 -4.97 2.90 -30.06
CA TYR A 3 -5.05 2.73 -28.60
C TYR A 3 -3.64 2.52 -28.05
N LEU A 4 -2.98 3.59 -27.60
CA LEU A 4 -1.85 3.45 -26.68
C LEU A 4 -2.43 3.36 -25.27
N ASN A 5 -2.76 2.15 -24.85
CA ASN A 5 -3.04 1.84 -23.45
C ASN A 5 -1.69 1.80 -22.73
N GLN A 6 -1.12 2.99 -22.45
CA GLN A 6 0.16 3.13 -21.75
C GLN A 6 -0.10 3.10 -20.25
N GLN A 7 0.28 2.00 -19.59
CA GLN A 7 0.30 1.95 -18.14
C GLN A 7 1.44 2.82 -17.62
N ARG A 8 1.16 3.69 -16.65
CA ARG A 8 2.17 4.48 -15.95
C ARG A 8 2.50 3.81 -14.62
N ILE A 9 3.79 3.75 -14.31
CA ILE A 9 4.28 3.27 -13.02
C ILE A 9 4.68 4.49 -12.21
N VAL A 10 4.15 4.60 -10.99
CA VAL A 10 4.55 5.60 -9.99
C VAL A 10 5.21 4.85 -8.84
N VAL A 11 6.25 5.45 -8.26
CA VAL A 11 7.05 4.84 -7.19
C VAL A 11 6.96 5.71 -5.95
N TYR A 12 6.51 5.10 -4.85
CA TYR A 12 6.45 5.72 -3.53
C TYR A 12 7.48 5.04 -2.62
N LYS A 13 8.49 5.79 -2.18
CA LYS A 13 9.57 5.24 -1.36
C LYS A 13 9.24 5.37 0.12
N ALA A 14 8.89 4.24 0.75
CA ALA A 14 8.59 4.16 2.18
C ALA A 14 9.69 3.47 3.02
N LEU A 15 10.65 2.79 2.37
CA LEU A 15 11.71 2.03 3.04
C LEU A 15 13.12 2.52 2.65
N TYR A 16 14.04 2.33 3.60
CA TYR A 16 15.46 2.66 3.56
C TYR A 16 16.29 1.46 4.03
N THR A 17 17.62 1.60 4.05
CA THR A 17 18.54 0.52 4.46
C THR A 17 18.36 0.07 5.90
N PHE A 18 17.82 0.92 6.77
CA PHE A 18 17.48 0.59 8.16
C PHE A 18 16.09 -0.06 8.30
N GLY A 19 15.36 -0.24 7.20
CA GLY A 19 13.92 -0.50 7.20
C GLY A 19 13.12 0.79 7.00
N GLY A 20 12.00 0.94 7.69
CA GLY A 20 11.18 2.15 7.64
C GLY A 20 10.16 2.16 8.76
N TYR A 21 9.45 3.27 8.91
CA TYR A 21 8.38 3.39 9.89
C TYR A 21 7.03 3.07 9.24
N MET A 22 6.10 2.53 10.04
CA MET A 22 4.73 2.28 9.56
C MET A 22 4.10 3.56 8.98
N PHE A 23 4.36 4.72 9.59
CA PHE A 23 3.87 6.01 9.10
C PHE A 23 4.41 6.41 7.72
N ASP A 24 5.61 5.97 7.34
CA ASP A 24 6.15 6.26 5.99
C ASP A 24 5.43 5.42 4.93
N VAL A 25 5.09 4.17 5.27
CA VAL A 25 4.25 3.31 4.41
C VAL A 25 2.87 3.91 4.28
N MET A 26 2.34 4.47 5.37
CA MET A 26 1.02 5.09 5.36
C MET A 26 0.95 6.30 4.44
N ALA A 27 1.88 7.22 4.61
CA ALA A 27 1.98 8.39 3.75
C ALA A 27 2.11 8.02 2.25
N ALA A 28 2.75 6.89 1.94
CA ALA A 28 2.83 6.39 0.57
C ALA A 28 1.48 5.84 0.04
N VAL A 29 0.68 5.19 0.88
CA VAL A 29 -0.66 4.71 0.52
C VAL A 29 -1.61 5.90 0.31
N ASP A 30 -1.60 6.87 1.22
CA ASP A 30 -2.37 8.11 1.11
C ASP A 30 -2.02 8.86 -0.19
N GLN A 31 -0.72 9.05 -0.48
CA GLN A 31 -0.30 9.71 -1.71
C GLN A 31 -0.73 8.93 -2.96
N ALA A 32 -0.70 7.59 -2.93
CA ALA A 32 -1.15 6.78 -4.05
C ALA A 32 -2.66 6.92 -4.30
N ALA A 33 -3.45 7.01 -3.22
CA ALA A 33 -4.88 7.26 -3.31
C ALA A 33 -5.17 8.67 -3.85
N GLU A 34 -4.45 9.70 -3.38
CA GLU A 34 -4.54 11.07 -3.89
C GLU A 34 -4.16 11.19 -5.38
N ASP A 35 -3.11 10.48 -5.79
CA ASP A 35 -2.65 10.43 -7.18
C ASP A 35 -3.62 9.66 -8.09
N GLY A 36 -4.61 8.97 -7.51
CA GLY A 36 -5.65 8.24 -8.24
C GLY A 36 -5.12 6.99 -8.94
N VAL A 37 -4.13 6.30 -8.37
CA VAL A 37 -3.61 5.07 -8.96
C VAL A 37 -4.67 3.97 -8.96
N ASN A 38 -4.71 3.16 -10.02
CA ASN A 38 -5.69 2.08 -10.09
C ASN A 38 -5.29 0.85 -9.29
N ILE A 39 -3.99 0.57 -9.22
CA ILE A 39 -3.43 -0.61 -8.55
C ILE A 39 -2.26 -0.15 -7.68
N PHE A 40 -2.26 -0.56 -6.41
CA PHE A 40 -1.16 -0.34 -5.47
C PHE A 40 -0.59 -1.69 -5.04
N SER A 41 0.68 -1.95 -5.36
CA SER A 41 1.38 -3.18 -4.98
C SER A 41 2.22 -2.93 -3.73
N LEU A 42 1.88 -3.61 -2.64
CA LEU A 42 2.57 -3.50 -1.36
C LEU A 42 3.17 -4.85 -0.99
N SER A 43 4.50 -4.92 -0.92
CA SER A 43 5.23 -6.13 -0.50
C SER A 43 5.92 -5.88 0.84
N ILE A 44 5.15 -5.41 1.82
CA ILE A 44 5.60 -5.14 3.18
C ILE A 44 4.60 -5.79 4.12
N GLY A 45 5.11 -6.55 5.07
CA GLY A 45 4.33 -7.20 6.10
C GLY A 45 5.19 -7.46 7.34
N PRO A 46 4.57 -7.81 8.46
CA PRO A 46 5.32 -8.17 9.65
C PRO A 46 6.15 -9.43 9.37
N SER A 47 7.38 -9.48 9.88
CA SER A 47 8.29 -10.62 9.72
C SER A 47 7.88 -11.88 10.50
N GLY A 48 6.70 -11.86 11.11
CA GLY A 48 6.12 -12.93 11.92
C GLY A 48 4.72 -12.54 12.39
N VAL A 49 3.97 -13.50 12.90
CA VAL A 49 2.62 -13.23 13.42
C VAL A 49 2.72 -12.36 14.68
N PRO A 50 2.09 -11.18 14.73
CA PRO A 50 2.06 -10.36 15.94
C PRO A 50 1.38 -11.13 17.08
N PRO A 51 1.89 -11.07 18.32
CA PRO A 51 1.26 -11.73 19.46
C PRO A 51 -0.08 -11.04 19.80
N GLY A 52 -1.15 -11.83 19.92
CA GLY A 52 -2.48 -11.33 20.26
C GLY A 52 -3.61 -12.01 19.47
N SER A 53 -4.85 -11.75 19.85
CA SER A 53 -6.04 -12.37 19.24
C SER A 53 -6.52 -11.70 17.94
N ALA A 54 -5.93 -10.58 17.54
CA ALA A 54 -6.31 -9.84 16.35
C ALA A 54 -5.10 -9.60 15.44
N SER A 55 -4.79 -10.56 14.56
CA SER A 55 -3.76 -10.42 13.53
C SER A 55 -4.27 -9.76 12.23
N PHE A 56 -5.57 -9.45 12.16
CA PHE A 56 -6.30 -9.04 10.94
C PHE A 56 -6.93 -7.64 11.01
N LEU A 57 -6.58 -6.82 12.01
CA LEU A 57 -7.06 -5.44 12.16
C LEU A 57 -5.94 -4.50 12.64
N ASN A 58 -4.73 -4.67 12.11
CA ASN A 58 -3.66 -3.72 12.38
C ASN A 58 -3.95 -2.38 11.65
N VAL A 59 -3.26 -1.31 12.06
CA VAL A 59 -3.48 0.05 11.50
C VAL A 59 -3.27 0.08 9.98
N LEU A 60 -2.32 -0.71 9.44
CA LEU A 60 -2.05 -0.82 8.01
C LEU A 60 -3.24 -1.41 7.24
N GLU A 61 -3.86 -2.47 7.76
CA GLU A 61 -5.03 -3.05 7.12
C GLU A 61 -6.21 -2.07 7.08
N MET A 62 -6.40 -1.26 8.13
CA MET A 62 -7.42 -0.19 8.13
C MET A 62 -7.14 0.87 7.06
N GLU A 63 -5.89 1.29 6.91
CA GLU A 63 -5.51 2.24 5.88
C GLU A 63 -5.73 1.68 4.46
N LEU A 64 -5.29 0.45 4.21
CA LEU A 64 -5.49 -0.21 2.91
C LEU A 64 -6.97 -0.39 2.58
N LEU A 65 -7.82 -0.59 3.60
CA LEU A 65 -9.27 -0.59 3.44
C LEU A 65 -9.80 0.79 3.00
N PHE A 66 -9.25 1.90 3.55
CA PHE A 66 -9.61 3.25 3.09
C PHE A 66 -9.16 3.50 1.64
N ALA A 67 -7.96 3.09 1.26
CA ALA A 67 -7.50 3.16 -0.13
C ALA A 67 -8.40 2.35 -1.08
N THR A 68 -8.81 1.15 -0.65
CA THR A 68 -9.77 0.31 -1.40
C THR A 68 -11.12 1.00 -1.56
N ARG A 69 -11.61 1.66 -0.50
CA ARG A 69 -12.84 2.46 -0.56
C ARG A 69 -12.72 3.65 -1.51
N ALA A 70 -11.51 4.21 -1.69
CA ALA A 70 -11.22 5.27 -2.64
C ALA A 70 -11.08 4.79 -4.09
N GLY A 71 -11.19 3.47 -4.34
CA GLY A 71 -11.13 2.89 -5.68
C GLY A 71 -9.77 2.36 -6.10
N VAL A 72 -8.80 2.28 -5.18
CA VAL A 72 -7.49 1.69 -5.43
C VAL A 72 -7.53 0.18 -5.18
N LEU A 73 -7.18 -0.64 -6.17
CA LEU A 73 -6.98 -2.07 -5.94
C LEU A 73 -5.64 -2.29 -5.21
N VAL A 74 -5.71 -2.67 -3.95
CA VAL A 74 -4.52 -3.00 -3.16
C VAL A 74 -4.16 -4.48 -3.33
N VAL A 75 -2.90 -4.75 -3.67
CA VAL A 75 -2.33 -6.09 -3.70
C VAL A 75 -1.26 -6.18 -2.62
N GLN A 76 -1.57 -6.87 -1.52
CA GLN A 76 -0.63 -7.10 -0.43
C GLN A 76 0.05 -8.47 -0.59
N LEU A 77 1.38 -8.47 -0.50
CA LEU A 77 2.22 -9.66 -0.48
C LEU A 77 3.04 -9.64 0.82
N THR A 78 3.05 -10.76 1.55
CA THR A 78 3.77 -10.94 2.82
C THR A 78 4.83 -12.02 2.69
#